data_AF-A0A3N7FI53-F1
#
_entry.id   AF-A0A3N7FI53-F1
#
_cell.length_a   1.000
_cell.length_b   1.000
_cell.length_c   1.000
_cell.angle_alpha   90.00
_cell.angle_beta   90.00
_cell.angle_gamma   90.00
#
_symmetry.space_group_name_H-M   'P 1'
#
loop_
_entity.id
_entity.type
_entity.pdbx_description
1 polymer ?
#
loop_
_entity_poly.entity_id
_entity_poly.type
_entity_poly.pdbx_seq_one_letter_code
_entity_poly.pdbx_strand_id
1 'polypeptide(L)'
;MDKVLFFKMGKFYELFEMDAHVGAKELDLQYMKGEQPHCGFPEKNFSLNVEKLARKGYRVLVVEQTETPEQLELRRKEKGSKDKVVKREICAVITKGTLTEGELLSANPDASYLMALTESRQSLANQGLERIFGVCAVDVTTSRIILGQFGDDAECSSLCCLLSELRPVEIVKPAKMLSSETERVMVRHTRNPLVNELAPLSEFWDAEKTVQEVKTIYKPIGDLSASGPLNKTDLDTTNLNVGEYRPSCLPSILSEFVNKGENGSPALSALGGALYYLKQAFLDETLLRFAKFNSLPCSDFCEVAKKPYMILDAAALENLEIF
;
A
#
# COMPACT_ATOMS: atom_id res chain seq x y z
N MET A 1 2.56 13.05 8.50
CA MET A 1 2.52 13.45 7.08
C MET A 1 1.43 14.49 6.90
N ASP A 2 1.78 15.61 6.29
CA ASP A 2 0.83 16.70 6.06
C ASP A 2 -0.12 16.31 4.93
N LYS A 3 -1.41 16.56 5.16
CA LYS A 3 -2.49 16.22 4.25
C LYS A 3 -2.92 17.49 3.54
N VAL A 4 -3.15 17.40 2.22
CA VAL A 4 -3.67 18.52 1.42
C VAL A 4 -4.94 18.07 0.75
N LEU A 5 -6.03 18.82 0.91
CA LEU A 5 -7.32 18.50 0.33
C LEU A 5 -7.48 19.16 -1.04
N PHE A 6 -7.69 18.36 -2.08
CA PHE A 6 -8.16 18.84 -3.38
C PHE A 6 -9.67 18.74 -3.42
N PHE A 7 -10.34 19.87 -3.28
CA PHE A 7 -11.80 19.92 -3.16
C PHE A 7 -12.46 20.24 -4.50
N LYS A 8 -13.22 19.30 -5.06
CA LYS A 8 -13.89 19.49 -6.34
C LYS A 8 -15.03 20.51 -6.26
N MET A 9 -14.91 21.56 -7.06
CA MET A 9 -15.89 22.63 -7.24
C MET A 9 -16.17 22.81 -8.73
N GLY A 10 -17.14 22.04 -9.25
CA GLY A 10 -17.48 22.08 -10.68
C GLY A 10 -16.32 21.55 -11.52
N LYS A 11 -15.68 22.42 -12.32
CA LYS A 11 -14.53 22.05 -13.19
C LYS A 11 -13.16 22.39 -12.59
N PHE A 12 -13.11 22.75 -11.31
CA PHE A 12 -11.91 23.16 -10.61
C PHE A 12 -11.69 22.30 -9.36
N TYR A 13 -10.42 22.15 -8.98
CA TYR A 13 -10.05 21.75 -7.63
C TYR A 13 -9.64 23.01 -6.87
N GLU A 14 -10.22 23.17 -5.69
CA GLU A 14 -9.96 24.29 -4.79
C GLU A 14 -9.27 23.79 -3.52
N LEU A 15 -8.39 24.63 -2.99
CA LEU A 15 -7.68 24.45 -1.73
C LEU A 15 -8.04 25.64 -0.84
N PHE A 16 -8.33 25.37 0.43
CA PHE A 16 -8.81 26.37 1.38
C PHE A 16 -7.87 26.50 2.58
N GLU A 17 -7.83 27.69 3.17
CA GLU A 17 -7.10 27.99 4.41
C GLU A 17 -5.63 27.54 4.35
N MET A 18 -5.23 26.60 5.19
CA MET A 18 -3.86 26.08 5.25
C MET A 18 -3.43 25.39 3.96
N ASP A 19 -4.35 24.70 3.30
CA ASP A 19 -4.07 24.03 2.02
C ASP A 19 -3.85 25.06 0.91
N ALA A 20 -4.51 26.21 0.98
CA ALA A 20 -4.28 27.30 0.03
C ALA A 20 -2.86 27.85 0.14
N HIS A 21 -2.30 27.91 1.36
CA HIS A 21 -0.90 28.30 1.57
C HIS A 21 0.07 27.29 0.95
N VAL A 22 -0.22 25.99 1.06
CA VAL A 22 0.56 24.94 0.39
C VAL A 22 0.44 25.06 -1.13
N GLY A 23 -0.76 25.28 -1.66
CA GLY A 23 -1.00 25.48 -3.09
C GLY A 23 -0.23 26.69 -3.64
N ALA A 24 -0.24 27.81 -2.94
CA ALA A 24 0.48 29.01 -3.37
C ALA A 24 2.00 28.82 -3.35
N LYS A 25 2.53 28.17 -2.31
CA LYS A 25 3.98 27.96 -2.15
C LYS A 25 4.53 26.86 -3.06
N GLU A 26 3.82 25.74 -3.16
CA GLU A 26 4.36 24.52 -3.74
C GLU A 26 3.92 24.28 -5.19
N LEU A 27 2.78 24.86 -5.59
CA LEU A 27 2.17 24.75 -6.94
C LEU A 27 2.12 26.09 -7.70
N ASP A 28 2.67 27.16 -7.12
CA ASP A 28 2.67 28.51 -7.70
C ASP A 28 1.26 29.05 -8.02
N LEU A 29 0.26 28.66 -7.22
CA LEU A 29 -1.12 29.11 -7.39
C LEU A 29 -1.32 30.52 -6.84
N GLN A 30 -2.13 31.32 -7.52
CA GLN A 30 -2.50 32.64 -7.03
C GLN A 30 -3.70 32.56 -6.09
N TYR A 31 -3.64 33.32 -4.99
CA TYR A 31 -4.81 33.50 -4.14
C TYR A 31 -5.93 34.23 -4.89
N MET A 32 -7.14 33.71 -4.72
CA MET A 32 -8.35 34.33 -5.24
C MET A 32 -8.92 35.33 -4.23
N LYS A 33 -9.73 36.28 -4.69
CA LYS A 33 -10.32 37.32 -3.84
C LYS A 33 -11.40 36.73 -2.94
N GLY A 34 -11.25 36.86 -1.63
CA GLY A 34 -12.23 36.45 -0.63
C GLY A 34 -11.76 36.78 0.78
N GLU A 35 -12.62 36.57 1.77
CA GLU A 35 -12.28 36.80 3.18
C GLU A 35 -11.29 35.76 3.72
N GLN A 36 -11.31 34.55 3.15
CA GLN A 36 -10.42 33.45 3.54
C GLN A 36 -9.42 33.11 2.43
N PRO A 37 -8.19 32.68 2.78
CA PRO A 37 -7.23 32.18 1.81
C PRO A 37 -7.81 31.02 1.01
N HIS A 38 -7.90 31.19 -0.31
CA HIS A 38 -8.28 30.12 -1.21
C HIS A 38 -7.55 30.29 -2.55
N CYS A 39 -7.23 29.16 -3.17
CA CYS A 39 -6.67 29.09 -4.51
C CYS A 39 -7.18 27.82 -5.19
N GLY A 40 -7.03 27.71 -6.51
CA GLY A 40 -7.47 26.53 -7.23
C GLY A 40 -6.88 26.44 -8.62
N PHE A 41 -7.17 25.32 -9.28
CA PHE A 41 -6.70 25.03 -10.63
C PHE A 41 -7.75 24.19 -11.39
N PRO A 42 -7.77 24.24 -12.73
CA PRO A 42 -8.73 23.49 -13.52
C PRO A 42 -8.43 21.98 -13.46
N GLU A 43 -9.47 21.15 -13.55
CA GLU A 43 -9.37 19.69 -13.51
C GLU A 43 -8.32 19.10 -14.45
N LYS A 44 -8.11 19.69 -15.63
CA LYS A 44 -7.10 19.24 -16.60
C LYS A 44 -5.68 19.23 -16.04
N ASN A 45 -5.40 20.04 -15.02
CA ASN A 45 -4.09 20.15 -14.38
C ASN A 45 -3.97 19.26 -13.13
N PHE A 46 -4.96 18.40 -12.87
CA PHE A 46 -4.99 17.52 -11.71
C PHE A 46 -3.74 16.64 -11.61
N SER A 47 -3.44 15.85 -12.64
CA SER A 47 -2.32 14.90 -12.60
C SER A 47 -0.98 15.60 -12.34
N LEU A 48 -0.75 16.76 -12.97
CA LEU A 48 0.45 17.57 -12.77
C LEU A 48 0.58 18.08 -11.32
N ASN A 49 -0.50 18.62 -10.75
CA ASN A 49 -0.47 19.23 -9.43
C ASN A 49 -0.43 18.19 -8.31
N VAL A 50 -1.15 17.08 -8.46
CA VAL A 50 -1.05 15.93 -7.56
C VAL A 50 0.38 15.40 -7.53
N GLU A 51 0.98 15.16 -8.70
CA GLU A 51 2.34 14.62 -8.79
C GLU A 51 3.36 15.54 -8.10
N LYS A 52 3.27 16.86 -8.32
CA LYS A 52 4.13 17.85 -7.65
C LYS A 52 4.04 17.77 -6.13
N LEU A 53 2.82 17.72 -5.57
CA LEU A 53 2.63 17.64 -4.11
C LEU A 53 3.07 16.29 -3.55
N ALA A 54 2.72 15.18 -4.21
CA ALA A 54 3.09 13.84 -3.78
C ALA A 54 4.62 13.68 -3.71
N ARG A 55 5.36 14.18 -4.71
CA ARG A 55 6.83 14.14 -4.73
C ARG A 55 7.48 14.99 -3.63
N LYS A 56 6.83 16.08 -3.23
CA LYS A 56 7.25 16.90 -2.08
C LYS A 56 6.90 16.27 -0.73
N GLY A 57 6.23 15.11 -0.72
CA GLY A 57 5.92 14.35 0.49
C GLY A 57 4.56 14.68 1.11
N TYR A 58 3.68 15.39 0.40
CA TYR A 58 2.31 15.64 0.86
C TYR A 58 1.39 14.47 0.53
N ARG A 59 0.42 14.19 1.40
CA ARG A 59 -0.65 13.23 1.16
C ARG A 59 -1.85 13.97 0.59
N VAL A 60 -2.12 13.80 -0.69
CA VAL A 60 -3.19 14.52 -1.38
C VAL A 60 -4.49 13.73 -1.26
N LEU A 61 -5.50 14.33 -0.64
CA LEU A 61 -6.84 13.75 -0.52
C LEU A 61 -7.73 14.39 -1.57
N VAL A 62 -8.30 13.59 -2.46
CA VAL A 62 -9.11 14.06 -3.58
C VAL A 62 -10.57 13.88 -3.23
N VAL A 63 -11.28 15.01 -3.09
CA VAL A 63 -12.70 15.02 -2.78
C VAL A 63 -13.47 15.33 -4.05
N GLU A 64 -14.25 14.36 -4.53
CA GLU A 64 -15.06 14.50 -5.74
C GLU A 64 -16.52 14.81 -5.42
N GLN A 65 -17.24 15.32 -6.42
CA GLN A 65 -18.69 15.46 -6.38
C GLN A 65 -19.34 14.13 -6.75
N THR A 66 -19.95 13.44 -5.79
CA THR A 66 -20.56 12.11 -6.00
C THR A 66 -22.04 12.17 -6.39
N GLU A 67 -22.59 13.38 -6.53
CA GLU A 67 -23.91 13.60 -7.11
C GLU A 67 -23.92 14.81 -8.05
N THR A 68 -24.76 14.73 -9.08
CA THR A 68 -25.04 15.84 -10.00
C THR A 68 -26.06 16.82 -9.41
N PRO A 69 -26.18 18.04 -9.94
CA PRO A 69 -27.23 18.98 -9.53
C PRO A 69 -28.65 18.40 -9.68
N GLU A 70 -28.90 17.59 -10.71
CA GLU A 70 -30.19 16.93 -10.94
C GLU A 70 -30.46 15.86 -9.87
N GLN A 71 -29.44 15.07 -9.51
CA GLN A 71 -29.54 14.07 -8.43
C GLN A 71 -29.78 14.73 -7.07
N LEU A 72 -29.16 15.88 -6.82
CA LEU A 72 -29.43 16.70 -5.63
C LEU A 72 -30.89 17.15 -5.60
N GLU A 73 -31.45 17.64 -6.71
CA GLU A 73 -32.85 18.03 -6.78
C GLU A 73 -33.80 16.85 -6.54
N LEU A 74 -33.49 15.69 -7.13
CA LEU A 74 -34.27 14.46 -6.92
C LEU A 74 -34.25 14.05 -5.45
N ARG A 75 -33.06 14.04 -4.81
CA ARG A 75 -32.88 13.74 -3.39
C ARG A 75 -33.68 14.69 -2.49
N ARG A 76 -33.74 15.99 -2.82
CA ARG A 76 -34.57 16.95 -2.09
C ARG A 76 -36.05 16.63 -2.20
N LYS A 77 -36.52 16.30 -3.41
CA LYS A 77 -37.93 15.96 -3.66
C LYS A 77 -38.34 14.68 -2.94
N GLU A 78 -37.48 13.65 -2.96
CA GLU A 78 -37.79 12.35 -2.37
C GLU A 78 -37.61 12.30 -0.86
N LYS A 79 -36.53 12.86 -0.33
CA LYS A 79 -36.19 12.78 1.11
C LYS A 79 -36.64 13.99 1.92
N GLY A 80 -37.20 15.02 1.27
CA GLY A 80 -37.53 16.29 1.92
C GLY A 80 -36.31 17.02 2.51
N SER A 81 -35.09 16.66 2.08
CA SER A 81 -33.87 17.25 2.63
C SER A 81 -33.74 18.72 2.25
N LYS A 82 -33.26 19.55 3.19
CA LYS A 82 -32.97 20.99 2.98
C LYS A 82 -31.55 21.23 2.44
N ASP A 83 -30.81 20.18 2.11
CA ASP A 83 -29.41 20.27 1.70
C ASP A 83 -29.25 21.09 0.43
N LYS A 84 -28.46 22.17 0.52
CA LYS A 84 -28.26 23.10 -0.61
C LYS A 84 -27.13 22.71 -1.56
N VAL A 85 -26.33 21.73 -1.20
CA VAL A 85 -25.06 21.41 -1.86
C VAL A 85 -25.00 19.96 -2.32
N VAL A 86 -24.24 19.73 -3.38
CA VAL A 86 -23.97 18.36 -3.84
C VAL A 86 -23.13 17.60 -2.81
N LYS A 87 -23.41 16.30 -2.66
CA LYS A 87 -22.64 15.33 -1.89
C LYS A 87 -21.22 15.25 -2.43
N ARG A 88 -20.27 15.19 -1.50
CA ARG A 88 -18.84 15.09 -1.77
C ARG A 88 -18.21 14.09 -0.83
N GLU A 89 -17.31 13.29 -1.37
CA GLU A 89 -16.65 12.20 -0.66
C GLU A 89 -15.18 12.13 -1.12
N ILE A 90 -14.31 11.63 -0.24
CA ILE A 90 -12.93 11.35 -0.61
C ILE A 90 -12.95 10.13 -1.53
N CYS A 91 -12.51 10.31 -2.76
CA CYS A 91 -12.49 9.26 -3.79
C CYS A 91 -11.10 8.68 -4.03
N ALA A 92 -10.05 9.43 -3.69
CA ALA A 92 -8.67 8.96 -3.82
C ALA A 92 -7.77 9.58 -2.75
N VAL A 93 -6.74 8.85 -2.34
CA VAL A 93 -5.66 9.39 -1.51
C VAL A 93 -4.32 9.04 -2.13
N ILE A 94 -3.59 10.07 -2.53
CA ILE A 94 -2.41 9.94 -3.38
C ILE A 94 -1.18 10.36 -2.57
N THR A 95 -0.14 9.53 -2.65
CA THR A 95 1.14 9.68 -1.98
C THR A 95 2.25 9.37 -2.96
N LYS A 96 3.51 9.56 -2.57
CA LYS A 96 4.66 9.33 -3.46
C LYS A 96 4.74 7.87 -3.92
N GLY A 97 4.44 6.92 -3.05
CA GLY A 97 4.43 5.49 -3.34
C GLY A 97 3.12 4.95 -3.92
N THR A 98 2.06 5.75 -3.98
CA THR A 98 0.77 5.36 -4.58
C THR A 98 0.41 6.13 -5.85
N LEU A 99 1.36 6.87 -6.41
CA LEU A 99 1.19 7.61 -7.65
C LEU A 99 1.19 6.64 -8.84
N THR A 100 0.07 6.53 -9.54
CA THR A 100 -0.08 5.64 -10.71
C THR A 100 0.05 6.37 -12.05
N GLU A 101 -0.14 7.70 -12.07
CA GLU A 101 -0.20 8.51 -13.29
C GLU A 101 0.60 9.81 -13.11
N GLY A 102 1.28 10.25 -14.18
CA GLY A 102 2.06 11.49 -14.19
C GLY A 102 2.96 11.61 -15.42
N GLU A 103 3.13 12.82 -15.94
CA GLU A 103 4.02 13.08 -17.08
C GLU A 103 5.47 12.75 -16.74
N LEU A 104 5.89 12.98 -15.47
CA LEU A 104 7.25 12.70 -15.05
C LEU A 104 7.47 11.22 -14.67
N LEU A 105 6.43 10.45 -14.35
CA LEU A 105 6.54 8.98 -14.28
C LEU A 105 6.88 8.39 -15.65
N SER A 106 6.39 9.02 -16.73
CA SER A 106 6.76 8.63 -18.09
C SER A 106 8.22 9.00 -18.44
N ALA A 107 8.79 10.01 -17.76
CA ALA A 107 10.17 10.46 -17.97
C ALA A 107 11.21 9.65 -17.17
N ASN A 108 10.86 9.14 -15.99
CA ASN A 108 11.70 8.26 -15.17
C ASN A 108 10.99 6.92 -14.93
N PRO A 109 11.26 5.88 -15.74
CA PRO A 109 10.53 4.62 -15.71
C PRO A 109 10.91 3.69 -14.55
N ASP A 110 11.78 4.13 -13.64
CA ASP A 110 12.17 3.34 -12.46
C ASP A 110 10.95 3.09 -11.56
N ALA A 111 10.82 1.85 -11.10
CA ALA A 111 9.72 1.46 -10.22
C ALA A 111 9.76 2.25 -8.90
N SER A 112 8.60 2.81 -8.53
CA SER A 112 8.42 3.53 -7.26
C SER A 112 7.80 2.60 -6.25
N TYR A 113 8.63 1.96 -5.42
CA TYR A 113 8.15 1.00 -4.43
C TYR A 113 7.63 1.67 -3.17
N LEU A 114 6.43 1.26 -2.75
CA LEU A 114 5.93 1.36 -1.38
C LEU A 114 6.37 0.10 -0.62
N MET A 115 7.16 0.24 0.44
CA MET A 115 7.65 -0.91 1.21
C MET A 115 7.08 -0.93 2.62
N ALA A 116 6.43 -2.02 3.01
CA ALA A 116 6.14 -2.31 4.41
C ALA A 116 7.27 -3.14 5.02
N LEU A 117 7.76 -2.72 6.19
CA LEU A 117 8.86 -3.34 6.92
C LEU A 117 8.43 -3.64 8.36
N THR A 118 8.71 -4.87 8.81
CA THR A 118 8.55 -5.28 10.21
C THR A 118 9.79 -6.01 10.69
N GLU A 119 10.08 -5.90 11.99
CA GLU A 119 11.22 -6.56 12.66
C GLU A 119 10.67 -7.45 13.78
N SER A 120 11.18 -8.67 13.86
CA SER A 120 10.95 -9.59 14.98
C SER A 120 12.28 -10.16 15.46
N ARG A 121 12.34 -10.52 16.74
CA ARG A 121 13.49 -11.20 17.34
C ARG A 121 13.07 -12.60 17.73
N GLN A 122 13.63 -13.60 17.08
CA GLN A 122 13.35 -15.01 17.38
C GLN A 122 14.53 -15.62 18.13
N SER A 123 14.22 -16.37 19.20
CA SER A 123 15.22 -17.11 19.96
C SER A 123 15.38 -18.48 19.33
N LEU A 124 16.46 -18.67 18.57
CA LEU A 124 16.81 -20.00 18.06
C LEU A 124 17.48 -20.80 19.17
N ALA A 125 16.96 -22.01 19.40
CA ALA A 125 17.57 -22.96 20.32
C ALA A 125 19.01 -23.22 19.87
N ASN A 126 19.97 -22.59 20.58
CA ASN A 126 21.44 -22.73 20.46
C ASN A 126 22.21 -21.64 19.67
N GLN A 127 21.60 -20.57 19.14
CA GLN A 127 22.32 -19.49 18.45
C GLN A 127 21.72 -18.09 18.69
N GLY A 128 21.67 -17.65 19.95
CA GLY A 128 21.30 -16.27 20.30
C GLY A 128 19.92 -15.81 19.79
N LEU A 129 19.68 -14.50 19.85
CA LEU A 129 18.49 -13.87 19.27
C LEU A 129 18.84 -13.44 17.84
N GLU A 130 18.22 -14.07 16.85
CA GLU A 130 18.34 -13.66 15.44
C GLU A 130 17.27 -12.62 15.13
N ARG A 131 17.67 -11.55 14.43
CA ARG A 131 16.73 -10.54 13.92
C ARG A 131 16.16 -11.04 12.62
N ILE A 132 14.85 -11.03 12.50
CA ILE A 132 14.15 -11.45 11.29
C ILE A 132 13.33 -10.28 10.80
N PHE A 133 13.55 -9.90 9.55
CA PHE A 133 12.77 -8.89 8.87
C PHE A 133 11.67 -9.54 8.04
N GLY A 134 10.48 -8.95 8.09
CA GLY A 134 9.42 -9.18 7.12
C GLY A 134 9.31 -7.98 6.19
N VAL A 135 9.29 -8.22 4.89
CA VAL A 135 9.26 -7.16 3.88
C VAL A 135 8.17 -7.45 2.85
N CYS A 136 7.38 -6.42 2.55
CA CYS A 136 6.45 -6.40 1.43
C CYS A 136 6.68 -5.13 0.63
N ALA A 137 7.19 -5.24 -0.59
CA ALA A 137 7.34 -4.12 -1.51
C ALA A 137 6.27 -4.18 -2.59
N VAL A 138 5.60 -3.06 -2.82
CA VAL A 138 4.49 -2.95 -3.77
C VAL A 138 4.84 -1.86 -4.79
N ASP A 139 4.81 -2.23 -6.06
CA ASP A 139 4.73 -1.29 -7.17
C ASP A 139 3.27 -1.21 -7.61
N VAL A 140 2.63 -0.09 -7.29
CA VAL A 140 1.21 0.14 -7.55
C VAL A 140 0.95 0.26 -9.06
N THR A 141 1.89 0.83 -9.81
CA THR A 141 1.73 1.07 -11.25
C THR A 141 1.72 -0.24 -12.05
N THR A 142 2.52 -1.23 -11.65
CA THR A 142 2.59 -2.53 -12.32
C THR A 142 1.80 -3.64 -11.61
N SER A 143 1.14 -3.32 -10.49
CA SER A 143 0.48 -4.27 -9.59
C SER A 143 1.40 -5.44 -9.20
N ARG A 144 2.68 -5.15 -8.97
CA ARG A 144 3.68 -6.16 -8.57
C ARG A 144 3.89 -6.09 -7.08
N ILE A 145 3.76 -7.22 -6.41
CA ILE A 145 4.00 -7.37 -4.98
C ILE A 145 5.19 -8.31 -4.79
N ILE A 146 6.24 -7.83 -4.12
CA ILE A 146 7.40 -8.61 -3.73
C ILE A 146 7.30 -8.87 -2.23
N LEU A 147 7.20 -10.13 -1.84
CA LEU A 147 6.99 -10.53 -0.46
C LEU A 147 8.13 -11.44 0.00
N GLY A 148 8.65 -11.22 1.20
CA GLY A 148 9.58 -12.16 1.79
C GLY A 148 9.98 -11.82 3.21
N GLN A 149 10.88 -12.65 3.71
CA GLN A 149 11.47 -12.53 5.03
C GLN A 149 12.90 -13.05 5.00
N PHE A 150 13.73 -12.58 5.91
CA PHE A 150 15.11 -13.03 6.02
C PHE A 150 15.63 -12.76 7.44
N GLY A 151 16.52 -13.65 7.91
CA GLY A 151 17.36 -13.36 9.06
C GLY A 151 18.45 -12.36 8.69
N ASP A 152 18.86 -11.52 9.63
CA ASP A 152 19.89 -10.52 9.40
C ASP A 152 20.86 -10.43 10.58
N ASP A 153 22.05 -9.90 10.30
CA ASP A 153 23.09 -9.71 11.28
C ASP A 153 22.86 -8.47 12.16
N ALA A 154 23.79 -8.21 13.10
CA ALA A 154 23.69 -7.09 14.01
C ALA A 154 23.78 -5.72 13.31
N GLU A 155 24.37 -5.67 12.11
CA GLU A 155 24.59 -4.47 11.31
C GLU A 155 23.49 -4.24 10.25
N CYS A 156 22.55 -5.18 10.13
CA CYS A 156 21.47 -5.20 9.16
C CYS A 156 21.98 -5.18 7.71
N SER A 157 23.03 -5.94 7.41
CA SER A 157 23.70 -5.95 6.10
C SER A 157 22.77 -6.40 4.96
N SER A 158 21.91 -7.38 5.21
CA SER A 158 20.95 -7.88 4.22
C SER A 158 19.86 -6.86 3.93
N LEU A 159 19.35 -6.19 4.99
CA LEU A 159 18.41 -5.09 4.85
C LEU A 159 19.03 -3.91 4.08
N CYS A 160 20.30 -3.56 4.35
CA CYS A 160 21.01 -2.52 3.60
C CYS A 160 21.04 -2.83 2.10
N CYS A 161 21.40 -4.07 1.74
CA CYS A 161 21.41 -4.52 0.35
C CYS A 161 20.04 -4.38 -0.30
N LEU A 162 18.98 -4.81 0.40
CA LEU A 162 17.62 -4.76 -0.11
C LEU A 162 17.11 -3.33 -0.31
N LEU A 163 17.40 -2.43 0.63
CA LEU A 163 17.02 -1.03 0.53
C LEU A 163 17.75 -0.32 -0.62
N SER A 164 19.03 -0.63 -0.82
CA SER A 164 19.81 -0.12 -1.95
C SER A 164 19.33 -0.65 -3.30
N GLU A 165 18.87 -1.92 -3.36
CA GLU A 165 18.34 -2.53 -4.58
C GLU A 165 16.97 -1.97 -4.94
N LEU A 166 16.02 -1.99 -3.99
CA LEU A 166 14.63 -1.61 -4.25
C LEU A 166 14.38 -0.09 -4.19
N ARG A 167 15.23 0.67 -3.48
CA ARG A 167 15.13 2.13 -3.32
C ARG A 167 13.69 2.61 -3.08
N PRO A 168 12.99 2.09 -2.04
CA PRO A 168 11.59 2.44 -1.80
C PRO A 168 11.44 3.96 -1.61
N VAL A 169 10.45 4.53 -2.30
CA VAL A 169 10.14 5.96 -2.20
C VAL A 169 9.33 6.29 -0.96
N GLU A 170 8.66 5.27 -0.42
CA GLU A 170 7.77 5.35 0.72
C GLU A 170 7.85 4.06 1.53
N ILE A 171 7.97 4.18 2.85
CA ILE A 171 8.11 3.07 3.78
C ILE A 171 7.01 3.15 4.84
N VAL A 172 6.37 2.01 5.10
CA VAL A 172 5.35 1.82 6.12
C VAL A 172 5.91 0.89 7.19
N LYS A 173 5.86 1.30 8.45
CA LYS A 173 6.38 0.50 9.57
C LYS A 173 5.44 0.52 10.77
N PRO A 174 5.45 -0.53 11.61
CA PRO A 174 4.77 -0.48 12.89
C PRO A 174 5.44 0.54 13.82
N ALA A 175 4.65 1.38 14.49
CA ALA A 175 5.13 2.42 15.37
C ALA A 175 5.91 1.83 16.56
N LYS A 176 7.12 2.32 16.80
CA LYS A 176 7.99 1.97 17.94
C LYS A 176 8.33 0.47 18.07
N MET A 177 8.26 -0.29 16.98
CA MET A 177 8.60 -1.73 16.98
C MET A 177 9.95 -2.06 16.32
N LEU A 178 10.48 -1.16 15.49
CA LEU A 178 11.82 -1.34 14.90
C LEU A 178 12.92 -0.95 15.90
N SER A 179 14.07 -1.61 15.80
CA SER A 179 15.26 -1.23 16.58
C SER A 179 15.90 0.07 16.07
N SER A 180 16.69 0.73 16.93
CA SER A 180 17.43 1.94 16.58
C SER A 180 18.40 1.72 15.40
N GLU A 181 18.94 0.52 15.28
CA GLU A 181 19.83 0.13 14.19
C GLU A 181 19.06 0.07 12.88
N THR A 182 17.90 -0.60 12.86
CA THR A 182 17.00 -0.68 11.70
C THR A 182 16.55 0.70 11.25
N GLU A 183 16.14 1.58 12.17
CA GLU A 183 15.70 2.93 11.82
C GLU A 183 16.83 3.76 11.19
N ARG A 184 18.05 3.63 11.72
CA ARG A 184 19.24 4.29 11.15
C ARG A 184 19.57 3.77 9.75
N VAL A 185 19.57 2.45 9.56
CA VAL A 185 19.83 1.81 8.27
C VAL A 185 18.80 2.22 7.23
N MET A 186 17.52 2.22 7.63
CA MET A 186 16.41 2.64 6.80
C MET A 186 16.65 4.05 6.26
N VAL A 187 16.94 5.04 7.11
CA VAL A 187 17.15 6.44 6.69
C VAL A 187 18.44 6.61 5.86
N ARG A 188 19.50 5.86 6.17
CA ARG A 188 20.80 5.99 5.50
C ARG A 188 20.80 5.43 4.08
N HIS A 189 20.21 4.24 3.88
CA HIS A 189 20.31 3.49 2.62
C HIS A 189 19.15 3.78 1.65
N THR A 190 18.31 4.75 1.98
CA THR A 190 17.20 5.19 1.13
C THR A 190 17.36 6.66 0.81
N ARG A 191 17.04 7.06 -0.43
CA ARG A 191 17.19 8.45 -0.91
C ARG A 191 16.06 9.34 -0.36
N ASN A 192 16.04 9.59 0.95
CA ASN A 192 15.03 10.36 1.69
C ASN A 192 13.59 9.84 1.45
N PRO A 193 13.25 8.66 1.98
CA PRO A 193 11.95 8.05 1.80
C PRO A 193 10.94 8.77 2.67
N LEU A 194 9.68 8.74 2.24
CA LEU A 194 8.60 9.10 3.12
C LEU A 194 8.34 7.94 4.10
N VAL A 195 8.43 8.18 5.40
CA VAL A 195 8.20 7.14 6.42
C VAL A 195 6.85 7.36 7.10
N ASN A 196 5.99 6.35 7.07
CA ASN A 196 4.71 6.32 7.76
C ASN A 196 4.71 5.28 8.86
N GLU A 197 4.34 5.72 10.06
CA GLU A 197 4.17 4.84 11.22
C GLU A 197 2.70 4.45 11.35
N LEU A 198 2.45 3.15 11.44
CA LEU A 198 1.14 2.58 11.67
C LEU A 198 1.02 2.04 13.09
N ALA A 199 -0.12 2.25 13.72
CA ALA A 199 -0.41 1.68 15.03
C ALA A 199 -0.39 0.13 14.96
N PRO A 200 0.43 -0.54 15.78
CA PRO A 200 0.54 -2.00 15.78
C PRO A 200 -0.81 -2.69 16.02
N LEU A 201 -1.04 -3.82 15.36
CA LEU A 201 -2.24 -4.69 15.43
C LEU A 201 -3.54 -4.07 14.87
N SER A 202 -3.79 -2.78 15.11
CA SER A 202 -4.95 -2.07 14.57
C SER A 202 -4.76 -1.71 13.09
N GLU A 203 -3.65 -1.03 12.79
CA GLU A 203 -3.31 -0.52 11.45
C GLU A 203 -2.25 -1.41 10.80
N PHE A 204 -1.18 -1.76 11.51
CA PHE A 204 -0.19 -2.74 11.05
C PHE A 204 -0.61 -4.14 11.51
N TRP A 205 -1.30 -4.87 10.64
CA TRP A 205 -1.91 -6.16 11.00
C TRP A 205 -0.86 -7.25 11.28
N ASP A 206 -1.25 -8.20 12.13
CA ASP A 206 -0.50 -9.44 12.31
C ASP A 206 -0.74 -10.42 11.14
N ALA A 207 -0.04 -11.55 11.17
CA ALA A 207 -0.15 -12.56 10.13
C ALA A 207 -1.57 -13.15 10.05
N GLU A 208 -2.22 -13.42 11.19
CA GLU A 208 -3.53 -14.06 11.23
C GLU A 208 -4.61 -13.18 10.60
N LYS A 209 -4.70 -11.91 11.03
CA LYS A 209 -5.64 -10.94 10.48
C LYS A 209 -5.38 -10.70 8.99
N THR A 210 -4.11 -10.62 8.59
CA THR A 210 -3.75 -10.48 7.18
C THR A 210 -4.27 -11.64 6.34
N VAL A 211 -4.09 -12.87 6.80
CA VAL A 211 -4.58 -14.07 6.09
C VAL A 211 -6.10 -14.07 5.99
N GLN A 212 -6.82 -13.65 7.02
CA GLN A 212 -8.28 -13.55 6.99
C GLN A 212 -8.79 -12.51 5.97
N GLU A 213 -8.17 -11.33 5.92
CA GLU A 213 -8.51 -10.27 4.96
C GLU A 213 -8.19 -10.68 3.53
N VAL A 214 -6.98 -11.23 3.29
CA VAL A 214 -6.57 -11.72 1.97
C VAL A 214 -7.50 -12.83 1.48
N LYS A 215 -7.84 -13.80 2.35
CA LYS A 215 -8.83 -14.83 2.00
C LYS A 215 -10.17 -14.23 1.60
N THR A 216 -10.61 -13.15 2.25
CA THR A 216 -11.87 -12.47 1.93
C THR A 216 -11.82 -11.81 0.55
N ILE A 217 -10.69 -11.21 0.18
CA ILE A 217 -10.51 -10.53 -1.11
C ILE A 217 -10.45 -11.53 -2.28
N TYR A 218 -9.82 -12.68 -2.08
CA TYR A 218 -9.75 -13.75 -3.09
C TYR A 218 -10.91 -14.75 -3.04
N LYS A 219 -11.99 -14.49 -2.26
CA LYS A 219 -13.19 -15.36 -2.34
C LYS A 219 -13.76 -15.31 -3.77
N PRO A 220 -14.09 -16.46 -4.39
CA PRO A 220 -14.76 -16.47 -5.67
C PRO A 220 -16.09 -15.71 -5.60
N ILE A 221 -16.40 -14.92 -6.63
CA ILE A 221 -17.63 -14.12 -6.77
C ILE A 221 -18.91 -15.00 -6.80
N GLY A 222 -18.77 -16.33 -6.93
CA GLY A 222 -19.88 -17.29 -7.04
C GLY A 222 -20.71 -17.54 -5.78
N ASP A 223 -20.28 -17.14 -4.58
CA ASP A 223 -21.01 -17.40 -3.32
C ASP A 223 -21.82 -16.21 -2.80
N LEU A 224 -21.82 -15.06 -3.49
CA LEU A 224 -22.59 -13.88 -3.08
C LEU A 224 -24.08 -13.93 -3.49
N SER A 225 -24.48 -14.90 -4.32
CA SER A 225 -25.86 -15.05 -4.82
C SER A 225 -26.64 -16.24 -4.21
N ALA A 226 -26.26 -16.70 -3.02
CA ALA A 226 -27.02 -17.72 -2.27
C ALA A 226 -27.54 -17.17 -0.93
N SER A 227 -28.26 -16.05 -0.97
CA SER A 227 -29.17 -15.63 0.10
C SER A 227 -30.58 -15.43 -0.45
N GLY A 228 -31.11 -16.48 -1.09
CA GLY A 228 -32.55 -16.64 -1.34
C GLY A 228 -33.17 -17.52 -0.24
N PRO A 229 -34.44 -17.33 0.15
CA PRO A 229 -35.03 -18.05 1.26
C PRO A 229 -35.13 -19.56 0.93
N LEU A 230 -34.79 -20.39 1.92
CA LEU A 230 -34.97 -21.84 1.90
C LEU A 230 -36.42 -22.19 1.51
N ASN A 231 -36.60 -22.78 0.34
CA ASN A 231 -37.71 -23.68 0.09
C ASN A 231 -37.20 -25.11 0.22
N LYS A 232 -37.66 -25.77 1.29
CA LYS A 232 -37.59 -27.22 1.46
C LYS A 232 -38.36 -27.89 0.33
N THR A 233 -37.70 -28.74 -0.44
CA THR A 233 -38.23 -30.05 -0.86
C THR A 233 -37.14 -30.85 -1.56
N ASP A 234 -36.96 -32.07 -1.04
CA ASP A 234 -36.54 -33.30 -1.73
C ASP A 234 -35.12 -33.40 -2.28
N LEU A 235 -34.28 -34.20 -1.58
CA LEU A 235 -33.25 -34.97 -2.26
C LEU A 235 -33.02 -36.32 -1.58
N ASP A 236 -33.38 -37.35 -2.34
CA ASP A 236 -32.97 -38.73 -2.19
C ASP A 236 -31.44 -38.88 -2.20
N THR A 237 -31.00 -39.86 -1.41
CA THR A 237 -29.72 -40.58 -1.45
C THR A 237 -29.00 -40.58 -2.82
N THR A 238 -27.73 -40.17 -2.83
CA THR A 238 -26.62 -41.01 -3.34
C THR A 238 -25.25 -40.41 -2.99
N ASN A 239 -24.39 -41.28 -2.47
CA ASN A 239 -23.02 -41.02 -2.06
C ASN A 239 -22.12 -40.60 -3.23
N LEU A 240 -21.43 -39.46 -3.08
CA LEU A 240 -20.08 -39.25 -3.64
C LEU A 240 -19.23 -38.51 -2.61
N ASN A 241 -18.70 -39.27 -1.66
CA ASN A 241 -17.49 -38.90 -0.92
C ASN A 241 -16.30 -39.06 -1.86
N VAL A 242 -15.89 -37.99 -2.51
CA VAL A 242 -14.50 -37.75 -2.89
C VAL A 242 -14.19 -36.33 -2.42
N GLY A 243 -13.44 -36.25 -1.32
CA GLY A 243 -12.98 -35.00 -0.76
C GLY A 243 -11.99 -34.32 -1.71
N GLU A 244 -12.51 -33.57 -2.68
CA GLU A 244 -11.72 -32.61 -3.43
C GLU A 244 -11.55 -31.37 -2.56
N TYR A 245 -10.41 -31.29 -1.86
CA TYR A 245 -9.89 -30.02 -1.39
C TYR A 245 -9.74 -29.11 -2.62
N ARG A 246 -10.71 -28.20 -2.84
CA ARG A 246 -10.53 -27.14 -3.83
C ARG A 246 -9.25 -26.39 -3.46
N PRO A 247 -8.33 -26.16 -4.42
CA PRO A 247 -7.13 -25.40 -4.15
C PRO A 247 -7.54 -24.06 -3.58
N SER A 248 -6.92 -23.66 -2.47
CA SER A 248 -7.05 -22.33 -1.90
C SER A 248 -6.99 -21.31 -3.03
N CYS A 249 -7.99 -20.43 -3.15
CA CYS A 249 -8.02 -19.35 -4.16
C CYS A 249 -6.87 -18.32 -4.00
N LEU A 250 -5.91 -18.61 -3.12
CA LEU A 250 -4.75 -17.81 -2.82
C LEU A 250 -3.65 -18.07 -3.86
N PRO A 251 -2.96 -17.02 -4.32
CA PRO A 251 -1.70 -17.15 -5.06
C PRO A 251 -0.73 -18.12 -4.37
N SER A 252 0.02 -18.90 -5.17
CA SER A 252 0.92 -19.96 -4.68
C SER A 252 1.96 -19.48 -3.67
N ILE A 253 2.48 -18.28 -3.84
CA ILE A 253 3.45 -17.68 -2.91
C ILE A 253 2.80 -17.38 -1.55
N LEU A 254 1.56 -16.88 -1.56
CA LEU A 254 0.85 -16.61 -0.31
C LEU A 254 0.49 -17.91 0.41
N SER A 255 0.10 -18.96 -0.31
CA SER A 255 -0.14 -20.26 0.31
C SER A 255 1.14 -20.87 0.88
N GLU A 256 2.30 -20.67 0.25
CA GLU A 256 3.60 -21.07 0.79
C GLU A 256 3.88 -20.39 2.14
N PHE A 257 3.76 -19.06 2.24
CA PHE A 257 3.99 -18.35 3.50
C PHE A 257 2.97 -18.73 4.59
N VAL A 258 1.71 -18.97 4.22
CA VAL A 258 0.69 -19.45 5.16
C VAL A 258 1.02 -20.85 5.68
N ASN A 259 1.49 -21.75 4.81
CA ASN A 259 1.87 -23.10 5.19
C ASN A 259 3.15 -23.16 6.05
N LYS A 260 4.04 -22.16 5.90
CA LYS A 260 5.26 -22.00 6.72
C LYS A 260 4.97 -21.61 8.19
N GLY A 261 3.72 -21.28 8.55
CA GLY A 261 3.31 -21.04 9.93
C GLY A 261 4.07 -19.88 10.61
N GLU A 262 4.65 -20.12 11.78
CA GLU A 262 5.41 -19.11 12.56
C GLU A 262 6.56 -18.51 11.76
N ASN A 263 7.21 -19.31 10.91
CA ASN A 263 8.29 -18.83 10.08
C ASN A 263 7.76 -17.76 9.11
N GLY A 264 6.62 -17.96 8.46
CA GLY A 264 6.04 -17.00 7.49
C GLY A 264 5.40 -15.74 8.09
N SER A 265 5.32 -15.66 9.42
CA SER A 265 4.56 -14.62 10.13
C SER A 265 5.07 -13.20 9.86
N PRO A 266 6.39 -12.90 9.87
CA PRO A 266 6.89 -11.55 9.60
C PRO A 266 6.55 -11.05 8.20
N ALA A 267 6.71 -11.90 7.17
CA ALA A 267 6.35 -11.55 5.79
C ALA A 267 4.85 -11.23 5.68
N LEU A 268 4.00 -12.09 6.24
CA LEU A 268 2.54 -11.89 6.23
C LEU A 268 2.13 -10.64 7.00
N SER A 269 2.76 -10.33 8.13
CA SER A 269 2.50 -9.09 8.86
C SER A 269 2.93 -7.85 8.06
N ALA A 270 4.08 -7.90 7.37
CA ALA A 270 4.49 -6.83 6.46
C ALA A 270 3.48 -6.63 5.32
N LEU A 271 2.98 -7.71 4.73
CA LEU A 271 1.87 -7.64 3.78
C LEU A 271 0.65 -6.95 4.40
N GLY A 272 0.27 -7.31 5.62
CA GLY A 272 -0.83 -6.67 6.35
C GLY A 272 -0.70 -5.16 6.49
N GLY A 273 0.49 -4.68 6.85
CA GLY A 273 0.79 -3.25 6.90
C GLY A 273 0.66 -2.56 5.54
N ALA A 274 1.18 -3.17 4.48
CA ALA A 274 1.03 -2.65 3.12
C ALA A 274 -0.45 -2.61 2.69
N LEU A 275 -1.20 -3.68 2.96
CA LEU A 275 -2.62 -3.79 2.61
C LEU A 275 -3.48 -2.76 3.32
N TYR A 276 -3.27 -2.58 4.62
CA TYR A 276 -3.98 -1.55 5.37
C TYR A 276 -3.71 -0.17 4.79
N TYR A 277 -2.45 0.13 4.45
CA TYR A 277 -2.07 1.41 3.86
C TYR A 277 -2.72 1.63 2.48
N LEU A 278 -2.69 0.62 1.62
CA LEU A 278 -3.32 0.65 0.29
C LEU A 278 -4.86 0.75 0.39
N LYS A 279 -5.47 0.15 1.41
CA LYS A 279 -6.90 0.28 1.70
C LYS A 279 -7.27 1.72 2.10
N GLN A 280 -6.43 2.40 2.87
CA GLN A 280 -6.62 3.83 3.12
C GLN A 280 -6.45 4.70 1.86
N ALA A 281 -5.78 4.18 0.82
CA ALA A 281 -5.62 4.82 -0.47
C ALA A 281 -6.71 4.45 -1.49
N PHE A 282 -7.66 3.58 -1.13
CA PHE A 282 -8.68 3.02 -2.02
C PHE A 282 -8.10 2.20 -3.19
N LEU A 283 -6.94 1.57 -2.99
CA LEU A 283 -6.21 0.81 -4.00
C LEU A 283 -6.15 -0.70 -3.72
N ASP A 284 -6.65 -1.16 -2.57
CA ASP A 284 -6.56 -2.55 -2.15
C ASP A 284 -7.31 -3.50 -3.11
N GLU A 285 -8.57 -3.22 -3.43
CA GLU A 285 -9.36 -4.10 -4.30
C GLU A 285 -8.87 -4.11 -5.75
N THR A 286 -8.47 -2.95 -6.28
CA THR A 286 -8.02 -2.79 -7.66
C THR A 286 -6.64 -3.41 -7.88
N LEU A 287 -5.74 -3.28 -6.90
CA LEU A 287 -4.39 -3.80 -7.00
C LEU A 287 -4.37 -5.32 -6.75
N LEU A 288 -5.00 -5.82 -5.67
CA LEU A 288 -4.84 -7.22 -5.26
C LEU A 288 -5.44 -8.21 -6.25
N ARG A 289 -6.59 -7.89 -6.86
CA ARG A 289 -7.23 -8.80 -7.82
C ARG A 289 -6.34 -9.13 -9.01
N PHE A 290 -5.44 -8.22 -9.38
CA PHE A 290 -4.51 -8.39 -10.51
C PHE A 290 -3.04 -8.48 -10.05
N ALA A 291 -2.80 -8.61 -8.75
CA ALA A 291 -1.47 -8.57 -8.20
C ALA A 291 -0.63 -9.77 -8.66
N LYS A 292 0.56 -9.49 -9.17
CA LYS A 292 1.59 -10.49 -9.43
C LYS A 292 2.49 -10.59 -8.21
N PHE A 293 2.33 -11.66 -7.45
CA PHE A 293 3.19 -11.96 -6.32
C PHE A 293 4.49 -12.56 -6.81
N ASN A 294 5.60 -12.03 -6.31
CA ASN A 294 6.93 -12.58 -6.45
C ASN A 294 7.52 -12.78 -5.05
N SER A 295 8.25 -13.87 -4.85
CA SER A 295 9.02 -14.02 -3.61
C SER A 295 10.25 -13.12 -3.68
N LEU A 296 10.67 -12.60 -2.52
CA LEU A 296 11.95 -11.93 -2.39
C LEU A 296 13.07 -12.93 -2.77
N PRO A 297 14.06 -12.55 -3.58
CA PRO A 297 15.15 -13.47 -3.96
C PRO A 297 15.99 -13.96 -2.75
N CYS A 298 15.83 -13.33 -1.59
CA CYS A 298 16.45 -13.69 -0.32
C CYS A 298 15.47 -14.34 0.68
N SER A 299 14.27 -14.78 0.24
CA SER A 299 13.17 -15.21 1.13
C SER A 299 13.40 -16.51 1.89
N ASP A 300 14.55 -17.15 1.76
CA ASP A 300 14.94 -18.32 2.54
C ASP A 300 16.46 -18.29 2.69
N PHE A 301 16.94 -18.95 3.75
CA PHE A 301 18.34 -19.27 4.07
C PHE A 301 19.06 -20.13 2.99
N CYS A 302 18.74 -19.90 1.70
CA CYS A 302 19.35 -20.57 0.57
C CYS A 302 20.82 -20.19 0.51
N GLU A 303 21.63 -21.17 0.93
CA GLU A 303 23.06 -21.28 0.71
C GLU A 303 23.53 -20.43 -0.48
N VAL A 304 24.42 -19.49 -0.19
CA VAL A 304 25.12 -18.61 -1.15
C VAL A 304 25.67 -19.39 -2.36
N ALA A 305 25.89 -20.70 -2.23
CA ALA A 305 26.48 -21.59 -3.20
C ALA A 305 25.64 -21.90 -4.47
N LYS A 306 24.37 -21.49 -4.59
CA LYS A 306 23.53 -21.81 -5.77
C LYS A 306 22.74 -20.64 -6.36
N LYS A 307 23.22 -19.41 -6.23
CA LYS A 307 22.58 -18.25 -6.90
C LYS A 307 23.15 -18.09 -8.32
N PRO A 308 22.31 -18.03 -9.38
CA PRO A 308 22.77 -17.87 -10.76
C PRO A 308 23.21 -16.44 -11.11
N TYR A 309 23.38 -15.57 -10.10
CA TYR A 309 23.64 -14.14 -10.24
C TYR A 309 24.77 -13.71 -9.29
N MET A 310 25.51 -12.67 -9.70
CA MET A 310 26.53 -12.03 -8.87
C MET A 310 25.86 -11.27 -7.73
N ILE A 311 26.37 -11.45 -6.51
CA ILE A 311 25.88 -10.72 -5.33
C ILE A 311 26.73 -9.45 -5.20
N LEU A 312 26.06 -8.30 -5.22
CA LEU A 312 26.65 -7.00 -4.91
C LEU A 312 25.99 -6.49 -3.64
N ASP A 313 26.78 -6.24 -2.60
CA ASP A 313 26.28 -5.66 -1.37
C ASP A 313 26.01 -4.16 -1.55
N ALA A 314 25.39 -3.54 -0.54
CA ALA A 314 25.04 -2.12 -0.58
C ALA A 314 26.27 -1.22 -0.82
N ALA A 315 27.41 -1.57 -0.22
CA ALA A 315 28.65 -0.81 -0.36
C ALA A 315 29.24 -0.93 -1.78
N ALA A 316 29.21 -2.11 -2.39
CA ALA A 316 29.62 -2.31 -3.78
C ALA A 316 28.71 -1.55 -4.75
N LEU A 317 27.39 -1.59 -4.54
CA LEU A 317 26.45 -0.83 -5.38
C LEU A 317 26.72 0.68 -5.34
N GLU A 318 27.05 1.21 -4.16
CA GLU A 318 27.38 2.63 -3.98
C GLU A 318 28.76 2.98 -4.57
N ASN A 319 29.79 2.20 -4.24
CA ASN A 319 31.17 2.46 -4.68
C ASN A 319 31.39 2.27 -6.18
N LEU A 320 30.59 1.42 -6.83
CA LEU A 320 30.66 1.16 -8.27
C LEU A 320 29.74 2.06 -9.09
N GLU A 321 29.00 2.98 -8.45
CA GLU A 321 28.06 3.91 -9.10
C GLU A 321 27.09 3.20 -10.06
N ILE A 322 26.60 2.01 -9.67
CA ILE A 322 25.73 1.20 -10.52
C ILE A 322 24.33 1.83 -10.67
N PHE A 323 23.96 2.79 -9.80
CA PHE A 323 22.64 3.45 -9.73
C PHE A 323 22.69 4.93 -9.32
#